data_AF-A0A940A8N2-F1
#
_entry.id   AF-A0A940A8N2-F1
#
_cell.length_a   1.000
_cell.length_b   1.000
_cell.length_c   1.000
_cell.angle_alpha   90.00
_cell.angle_beta   90.00
_cell.angle_gamma   90.00
#
_symmetry.space_group_name_H-M   'P 1'
#
loop_
_entity.id
_entity.type
_entity.pdbx_description
1 polymer ?
#
loop_
_entity_poly.entity_id
_entity_poly.type
_entity_poly.pdbx_seq_one_letter_code
_entity_poly.pdbx_strand_id
1 'polypeptide(L)'
;MKRFSMTVVIVFAAMLYCCAQIQVFPLTEQNVKIKKNSCIYYLPQTTLEIKMKVSKQTLTPGPYYKYAEKYLSIKNVPAVVSSDISIDDVQINKMQQPDPNACFMVVSDREANIVYNNKGIIVGYNCGNPSMSCSDMESHFTKEADFQTPLFTDYGVKRNFIGNTDTTYKVVEIDSVFQKIPIYNTVIVSKDEEMKAEEAANYIIKIRKRMFKILTGQFETDTPPSDIDLMISELKEMEKRYLELFIGKITKQTVEYVFYYTPQSDLVEERVPICYITSDDEVVSKKTESSEPVYLTLKNSNAAKEVSNFYGRQYDLKKKEKKMGLYYRIPSEVMLSVEFDDFTYYNGMTTVPQCGYLGHLPAEIFKNKNLKVEFDEKYGSIKGVFTK
;
A
#
# COMPACT_ATOMS: atom_id res chain seq x y z
N MET A 1 -56.57 25.29 66.42
CA MET A 1 -56.01 24.10 65.75
C MET A 1 -55.95 24.31 64.24
N LYS A 2 -54.72 24.27 63.70
CA LYS A 2 -54.28 23.90 62.34
C LYS A 2 -55.29 24.04 61.18
N ARG A 3 -55.23 25.15 60.46
CA ARG A 3 -55.54 25.23 59.02
C ARG A 3 -54.25 25.59 58.26
N PHE A 4 -53.33 24.63 58.24
CA PHE A 4 -52.08 24.69 57.49
C PHE A 4 -51.75 23.26 57.11
N SER A 5 -52.33 22.74 56.02
CA SER A 5 -51.92 21.46 55.40
C SER A 5 -52.86 21.06 54.26
N MET A 6 -52.89 21.81 53.15
CA MET A 6 -53.36 21.21 51.88
C MET A 6 -52.73 21.85 50.65
N THR A 7 -52.48 23.16 50.67
CA THR A 7 -51.78 23.86 49.60
C THR A 7 -50.28 23.57 49.55
N VAL A 8 -49.64 23.30 50.70
CA VAL A 8 -48.20 22.96 50.76
C VAL A 8 -47.91 21.56 50.20
N VAL A 9 -48.87 20.62 50.26
CA VAL A 9 -48.67 19.25 49.75
C VAL A 9 -48.77 19.17 48.22
N ILE A 10 -49.57 20.04 47.59
CA ILE A 10 -49.70 20.09 46.12
C ILE A 10 -48.52 20.83 45.47
N VAL A 11 -47.93 21.82 46.17
CA VAL A 11 -46.71 22.50 45.69
C VAL A 11 -45.45 21.63 45.89
N PHE A 12 -45.40 20.78 46.92
CA PHE A 12 -44.28 19.82 47.10
C PHE A 12 -44.32 18.64 46.12
N ALA A 13 -45.51 18.25 45.63
CA ALA A 13 -45.66 17.21 44.60
C ALA A 13 -45.26 17.67 43.19
N ALA A 14 -45.13 18.99 42.96
CA ALA A 14 -44.64 19.55 41.70
C ALA A 14 -43.11 19.76 41.68
N MET A 15 -42.40 19.51 42.79
CA MET A 15 -40.96 19.72 42.94
C MET A 15 -40.08 18.46 42.79
N LEU A 16 -40.66 17.35 42.34
CA LEU A 16 -39.93 16.11 42.06
C LEU A 16 -40.34 15.62 40.68
N TYR A 17 -39.66 16.10 39.63
CA TYR A 17 -39.37 15.42 38.35
C TYR A 17 -38.73 16.42 37.39
N CYS A 18 -37.68 17.15 37.83
CA CYS A 18 -36.76 17.77 36.89
C CYS A 18 -35.77 16.67 36.44
N CYS A 19 -36.21 15.82 35.52
CA CYS A 19 -35.34 14.89 34.83
C CYS A 19 -34.46 15.67 33.85
N ALA A 20 -33.16 15.37 33.81
CA ALA A 20 -32.25 16.00 32.86
C ALA A 20 -32.67 15.60 31.45
N GLN A 21 -32.92 16.58 30.58
CA GLN A 21 -33.23 16.34 29.19
C GLN A 21 -31.96 16.58 28.37
N ILE A 22 -31.50 15.55 27.68
CA ILE A 22 -30.47 15.67 26.65
C ILE A 22 -31.17 15.81 25.31
N GLN A 23 -30.72 16.78 24.51
CA GLN A 23 -31.12 16.92 23.13
C GLN A 23 -29.89 17.09 22.26
N VAL A 24 -29.83 16.36 21.16
CA VAL A 24 -28.69 16.32 20.26
C VAL A 24 -29.11 16.86 18.89
N PHE A 25 -28.25 17.68 18.30
CA PHE A 25 -28.47 18.29 17.00
C PHE A 25 -27.30 17.99 16.06
N PRO A 26 -27.54 17.66 14.78
CA PRO A 26 -26.49 17.60 13.78
C PRO A 26 -25.94 19.02 13.53
N LEU A 27 -24.61 19.16 13.49
CA LEU A 27 -23.95 20.46 13.32
C LEU A 27 -24.10 21.06 11.91
N THR A 28 -24.63 20.30 10.96
CA THR A 28 -25.01 20.78 9.63
C THR A 28 -26.13 21.84 9.69
N GLU A 29 -26.91 21.89 10.78
CA GLU A 29 -27.98 22.87 10.98
C GLU A 29 -27.49 24.15 11.70
N GLN A 30 -27.31 25.23 10.94
CA GLN A 30 -26.68 26.49 11.40
C GLN A 30 -27.50 27.36 12.39
N ASN A 31 -28.70 26.94 12.79
CA ASN A 31 -29.67 27.80 13.50
C ASN A 31 -29.76 27.56 15.02
N VAL A 32 -28.77 26.92 15.66
CA VAL A 32 -28.84 26.60 17.09
C VAL A 32 -28.17 27.68 17.95
N LYS A 33 -28.96 28.44 18.70
CA LYS A 33 -28.45 29.37 19.73
C LYS A 33 -27.99 28.60 20.97
N ILE A 34 -26.68 28.61 21.24
CA ILE A 34 -26.09 27.98 22.43
C ILE A 34 -26.48 28.80 23.66
N LYS A 35 -27.25 28.22 24.59
CA LYS A 35 -27.71 28.87 25.84
C LYS A 35 -27.42 28.07 27.12
N LYS A 36 -26.86 26.85 27.02
CA LYS A 36 -26.67 25.88 28.12
C LYS A 36 -25.37 25.07 27.92
N ASN A 37 -25.01 24.21 28.87
CA ASN A 37 -23.89 23.28 28.77
C ASN A 37 -24.00 22.46 27.46
N SER A 38 -23.02 22.65 26.58
CA SER A 38 -22.98 22.02 25.26
C SER A 38 -21.64 21.33 25.01
N CYS A 39 -21.67 20.15 24.42
CA CYS A 39 -20.47 19.42 24.02
C CYS A 39 -20.63 18.87 22.61
N ILE A 40 -19.53 18.76 21.87
CA ILE A 40 -19.53 18.24 20.50
C ILE A 40 -18.86 16.86 20.50
N TYR A 41 -19.41 15.93 19.73
CA TYR A 41 -18.79 14.62 19.51
C TYR A 41 -18.88 14.20 18.05
N TYR A 42 -17.96 13.33 17.66
CA TYR A 42 -17.94 12.68 16.36
C TYR A 42 -18.31 11.20 16.49
N LEU A 43 -18.95 10.66 15.45
CA LEU A 43 -18.97 9.22 15.24
C LEU A 43 -17.74 8.79 14.42
N PRO A 44 -17.24 7.55 14.58
CA PRO A 44 -16.10 7.07 13.80
C PRO A 44 -16.52 6.77 12.35
N GLN A 45 -15.62 7.06 11.41
CA GLN A 45 -15.62 6.56 10.04
C GLN A 45 -14.38 5.68 9.80
N THR A 46 -14.53 4.68 8.93
CA THR A 46 -13.42 3.81 8.52
C THR A 46 -12.84 4.27 7.19
N THR A 47 -11.54 4.54 7.17
CA THR A 47 -10.73 4.76 5.98
C THR A 47 -9.96 3.48 5.67
N LEU A 48 -10.00 3.04 4.42
CA LEU A 48 -9.27 1.91 3.89
C LEU A 48 -7.87 2.37 3.50
N GLU A 49 -6.84 1.72 4.03
CA GLU A 49 -5.45 1.84 3.59
C GLU A 49 -5.15 0.65 2.68
N ILE A 50 -4.97 0.89 1.39
CA ILE A 50 -4.68 -0.13 0.39
C ILE A 50 -3.18 -0.11 0.12
N LYS A 51 -2.49 -1.17 0.55
CA LYS A 51 -1.07 -1.41 0.27
C LYS A 51 -0.98 -2.32 -0.94
N MET A 52 -0.38 -1.81 -2.01
CA MET A 52 -0.19 -2.53 -3.25
C MET A 52 1.30 -2.74 -3.48
N LYS A 53 1.71 -4.00 -3.57
CA LYS A 53 3.08 -4.39 -3.89
C LYS A 53 3.17 -4.68 -5.37
N VAL A 54 3.99 -3.90 -6.07
CA VAL A 54 4.12 -3.98 -7.52
C VAL A 54 5.56 -4.32 -7.85
N SER A 55 5.75 -5.27 -8.75
CA SER A 55 7.07 -5.57 -9.28
C SER A 55 7.19 -5.17 -10.74
N LYS A 56 8.26 -4.43 -11.04
CA LYS A 56 8.69 -4.10 -12.40
C LYS A 56 9.85 -5.01 -12.75
N GLN A 57 9.67 -5.82 -13.78
CA GLN A 57 10.75 -6.58 -14.40
C GLN A 57 11.26 -5.78 -15.58
N THR A 58 12.56 -5.52 -15.64
CA THR A 58 13.18 -4.81 -16.76
C THR A 58 14.28 -5.69 -17.35
N LEU A 59 14.09 -6.06 -18.61
CA LEU A 59 15.03 -6.80 -19.42
C LEU A 59 15.93 -5.80 -20.14
N THR A 60 17.18 -5.70 -19.69
CA THR A 60 18.19 -4.89 -20.37
C THR A 60 19.00 -5.79 -21.31
N PRO A 61 19.08 -5.50 -22.62
CA PRO A 61 19.85 -6.29 -23.56
C PRO A 61 21.34 -6.27 -23.21
N GLY A 62 22.02 -7.38 -23.43
CA GLY A 62 23.44 -7.51 -23.15
C GLY A 62 24.29 -6.75 -24.17
N PRO A 63 25.48 -6.25 -23.82
CA PRO A 63 26.36 -5.54 -24.75
C PRO A 63 26.74 -6.36 -26.01
N TYR A 64 26.76 -7.69 -25.92
CA TYR A 64 27.14 -8.59 -27.01
C TYR A 64 25.95 -9.29 -27.67
N TYR A 65 24.72 -8.77 -27.50
CA TYR A 65 23.51 -9.38 -28.03
C TYR A 65 23.57 -9.68 -29.54
N LYS A 66 24.20 -8.79 -30.33
CA LYS A 66 24.39 -8.92 -31.79
C LYS A 66 25.20 -10.17 -32.18
N TYR A 67 26.06 -10.64 -31.29
CA TYR A 67 26.99 -11.74 -31.56
C TYR A 67 26.53 -13.08 -30.95
N ALA A 68 25.39 -13.10 -30.28
CA ALA A 68 24.87 -14.29 -29.59
C ALA A 68 24.59 -15.45 -30.55
N GLU A 69 24.02 -15.18 -31.72
CA GLU A 69 23.77 -16.23 -32.73
C GLU A 69 25.09 -16.76 -33.31
N LYS A 70 26.02 -15.85 -33.63
CA LYS A 70 27.33 -16.19 -34.24
C LYS A 70 28.17 -17.10 -33.34
N TYR A 71 28.30 -16.78 -32.05
CA TYR A 71 29.21 -17.48 -31.15
C TYR A 71 28.55 -18.50 -30.22
N LEU A 72 27.27 -18.33 -29.89
CA LEU A 72 26.54 -19.20 -28.97
C LEU A 72 25.35 -19.92 -29.61
N SER A 73 25.03 -19.63 -30.87
CA SER A 73 23.86 -20.17 -31.58
C SER A 73 22.53 -19.88 -30.89
N ILE A 74 22.47 -18.81 -30.09
CA ILE A 74 21.25 -18.36 -29.42
C ILE A 74 20.54 -17.37 -30.36
N LYS A 75 19.33 -17.73 -30.79
CA LYS A 75 18.49 -16.89 -31.66
C LYS A 75 17.51 -16.06 -30.82
N ASN A 76 16.93 -15.02 -31.43
CA ASN A 76 15.89 -14.17 -30.85
C ASN A 76 16.30 -13.50 -29.52
N VAL A 77 17.53 -12.99 -29.47
CA VAL A 77 18.01 -12.24 -28.32
C VAL A 77 17.41 -10.82 -28.32
N PRO A 78 16.94 -10.31 -27.17
CA PRO A 78 16.42 -8.95 -27.06
C PRO A 78 17.45 -7.90 -27.53
N ALA A 79 16.99 -6.98 -28.38
CA ALA A 79 17.80 -5.88 -28.90
C ALA A 79 17.45 -4.51 -28.27
N VAL A 80 16.31 -4.44 -27.58
CA VAL A 80 15.77 -3.21 -26.98
C VAL A 80 15.42 -3.53 -25.53
N VAL A 81 15.50 -2.52 -24.67
CA VAL A 81 15.02 -2.62 -23.28
C VAL A 81 13.52 -2.83 -23.32
N SER A 82 13.04 -3.84 -22.61
CA SER A 82 11.62 -4.03 -22.35
C SER A 82 11.38 -4.08 -20.84
N SER A 83 10.25 -3.57 -20.40
CA SER A 83 9.76 -3.77 -19.06
C SER A 83 8.40 -4.43 -19.09
N ASP A 84 8.07 -5.09 -17.99
CA ASP A 84 6.75 -5.61 -17.70
C ASP A 84 6.45 -5.33 -16.23
N ILE A 85 5.23 -4.88 -15.94
CA ILE A 85 4.74 -4.66 -14.58
C ILE A 85 3.78 -5.78 -14.15
N SER A 86 3.89 -6.18 -12.90
CA SER A 86 2.95 -7.13 -12.29
C SER A 86 2.62 -6.72 -10.87
N ILE A 87 1.34 -6.81 -10.51
CA ILE A 87 0.88 -6.61 -9.14
C ILE A 87 1.12 -7.93 -8.40
N ASP A 88 2.03 -7.91 -7.43
CA ASP A 88 2.45 -9.11 -6.69
C ASP A 88 1.48 -9.41 -5.54
N ASP A 89 1.04 -8.39 -4.81
CA ASP A 89 0.17 -8.52 -3.63
C ASP A 89 -0.63 -7.25 -3.37
N VAL A 90 -1.83 -7.40 -2.81
CA VAL A 90 -2.69 -6.29 -2.38
C VAL A 90 -3.24 -6.58 -1.00
N GLN A 91 -2.97 -5.68 -0.06
CA GLN A 91 -3.44 -5.77 1.32
C GLN A 91 -4.30 -4.54 1.65
N ILE A 92 -5.41 -4.76 2.34
CA ILE A 92 -6.29 -3.68 2.78
C ILE A 92 -6.37 -3.65 4.30
N ASN A 93 -5.90 -2.55 4.89
CA ASN A 93 -6.02 -2.26 6.31
C ASN A 93 -7.10 -1.21 6.57
N LYS A 94 -7.49 -1.09 7.84
CA LYS A 94 -8.59 -0.23 8.27
C LYS A 94 -8.09 0.74 9.32
N MET A 95 -8.33 2.02 9.07
CA MET A 95 -8.01 3.10 10.00
C MET A 95 -9.29 3.82 10.42
N GLN A 96 -9.36 4.17 11.70
CA GLN A 96 -10.48 4.92 12.24
C GLN A 96 -10.14 6.39 12.34
N GLN A 97 -11.03 7.22 11.81
CA GLN A 97 -10.98 8.67 11.85
C GLN A 97 -12.33 9.22 12.34
N PRO A 98 -12.35 10.39 12.98
CA PRO A 98 -13.61 11.07 13.28
C PRO A 98 -14.31 11.46 11.98
N ASP A 99 -15.61 11.20 11.87
CA ASP A 99 -16.39 11.49 10.68
C ASP A 99 -16.85 12.96 10.67
N PRO A 100 -16.37 13.79 9.73
CA PRO A 100 -16.78 15.20 9.65
C PRO A 100 -18.27 15.38 9.36
N ASN A 101 -18.90 14.44 8.64
CA ASN A 101 -20.32 14.48 8.28
C ASN A 101 -21.22 14.01 9.44
N ALA A 102 -20.70 13.19 10.35
CA ALA A 102 -21.42 12.70 11.53
C ALA A 102 -20.90 13.38 12.81
N CYS A 103 -21.01 14.72 12.81
CA CYS A 103 -20.66 15.58 13.92
C CYS A 103 -21.93 16.11 14.61
N PHE A 104 -22.02 15.90 15.93
CA PHE A 104 -23.24 16.17 16.68
C PHE A 104 -22.95 17.03 17.91
N MET A 105 -23.84 17.99 18.16
CA MET A 105 -23.81 18.82 19.36
C MET A 105 -24.84 18.31 20.36
N VAL A 106 -24.38 17.96 21.55
CA VAL A 106 -25.21 17.63 22.70
C VAL A 106 -25.49 18.90 23.47
N VAL A 107 -26.77 19.20 23.69
CA VAL A 107 -27.23 20.24 24.60
C VAL A 107 -27.90 19.56 25.79
N SER A 108 -27.45 19.91 27.00
CA SER A 108 -28.02 19.37 28.23
C SER A 108 -28.35 20.48 29.23
N ASP A 109 -29.39 20.24 30.01
CA ASP A 109 -29.81 21.10 31.11
C ASP A 109 -28.95 20.89 32.38
N ARG A 110 -28.16 19.80 32.43
CA ARG A 110 -27.22 19.49 33.51
C ARG A 110 -25.85 19.12 32.94
N GLU A 111 -24.85 18.96 33.81
CA GLU A 111 -23.58 18.36 33.41
C GLU A 111 -23.81 16.92 32.93
N ALA A 112 -23.62 16.72 31.62
CA ALA A 112 -23.63 15.42 30.98
C ALA A 112 -22.19 14.90 30.94
N ASN A 113 -21.93 13.74 31.55
CA ASN A 113 -20.62 13.12 31.47
C ASN A 113 -20.50 12.32 30.17
N ILE A 114 -20.11 13.00 29.09
CA ILE A 114 -19.78 12.35 27.82
C ILE A 114 -18.29 12.04 27.83
N VAL A 115 -17.96 10.82 27.46
CA VAL A 115 -16.61 10.32 27.44
C VAL A 115 -16.16 10.16 26.00
N TYR A 116 -14.98 10.71 25.72
CA TYR A 116 -14.41 10.82 24.39
C TYR A 116 -13.10 10.05 24.30
N ASN A 117 -12.76 9.61 23.09
CA ASN A 117 -11.40 9.21 22.78
C ASN A 117 -10.54 10.45 22.48
N ASN A 118 -9.21 10.28 22.42
CA ASN A 118 -8.24 11.32 22.07
C ASN A 118 -8.52 12.03 20.73
N LYS A 119 -9.25 11.40 19.81
CA LYS A 119 -9.70 11.93 18.52
C LYS A 119 -11.08 12.64 18.55
N GLY A 120 -11.70 12.80 19.72
CA GLY A 120 -13.02 13.43 19.87
C GLY A 120 -14.22 12.53 19.50
N ILE A 121 -13.99 11.23 19.31
CA ILE A 121 -15.03 10.22 19.05
C ILE A 121 -15.73 9.86 20.37
N ILE A 122 -17.06 9.71 20.35
CA ILE A 122 -17.82 9.29 21.53
C ILE A 122 -17.52 7.82 21.90
N VAL A 123 -17.23 7.59 23.18
CA VAL A 123 -16.96 6.26 23.74
C VAL A 123 -18.02 5.87 24.77
N GLY A 124 -18.59 6.85 25.47
CA GLY A 124 -19.58 6.55 26.49
C GLY A 124 -20.35 7.75 27.02
N TYR A 125 -21.44 7.44 27.72
CA TYR A 125 -22.23 8.37 28.50
C TYR A 125 -22.33 7.83 29.94
N ASN A 126 -21.88 8.60 30.93
CA ASN A 126 -21.76 8.22 32.35
C ASN A 126 -20.91 6.95 32.61
N CYS A 127 -20.01 6.62 31.67
CA CYS A 127 -19.04 5.53 31.80
C CYS A 127 -17.72 6.05 32.38
N GLY A 128 -16.96 5.19 33.08
CA GLY A 128 -15.62 5.56 33.57
C GLY A 128 -14.60 5.60 32.42
N ASN A 129 -13.49 6.33 32.60
CA ASN A 129 -12.50 6.61 31.57
C ASN A 129 -12.08 5.38 30.74
N PRO A 130 -12.07 5.46 29.39
CA PRO A 130 -11.52 4.42 28.54
C PRO A 130 -10.02 4.34 28.75
N SER A 131 -9.52 3.10 28.85
CA SER A 131 -8.10 2.79 28.91
C SER A 131 -7.39 3.24 27.63
N MET A 132 -6.44 4.18 27.76
CA MET A 132 -5.54 4.59 26.69
C MET A 132 -4.67 3.41 26.24
N SER A 133 -4.77 3.03 24.96
CA SER A 133 -3.66 2.45 24.22
C SER A 133 -3.49 3.22 22.92
N CYS A 134 -2.53 4.15 22.91
CA CYS A 134 -2.08 4.83 21.70
C CYS A 134 -0.82 4.10 21.23
N SER A 135 -0.91 3.36 20.13
CA SER A 135 0.28 3.00 19.37
C SER A 135 0.37 4.01 18.23
N ASP A 136 1.10 5.10 18.47
CA ASP A 136 1.51 6.00 17.41
C ASP A 136 2.45 5.20 16.51
N MET A 137 1.95 4.79 15.34
CA MET A 137 2.77 4.12 14.34
C MET A 137 3.46 5.24 13.54
N GLU A 138 4.72 5.51 13.88
CA GLU A 138 5.58 6.41 13.10
C GLU A 138 5.78 5.82 11.70
N SER A 139 5.31 6.51 10.67
CA SER A 139 5.56 6.15 9.28
C SER A 139 6.97 6.62 8.90
N HIS A 140 7.95 5.74 9.11
CA HIS A 140 9.27 5.90 8.50
C HIS A 140 9.17 5.61 7.00
N PHE A 141 9.06 6.66 6.18
CA PHE A 141 9.37 6.57 4.75
C PHE A 141 10.88 6.70 4.56
N THR A 142 11.58 5.56 4.55
CA THR A 142 12.92 5.51 3.97
C THR A 142 12.79 5.14 2.50
N LYS A 143 12.93 6.15 1.63
CA LYS A 143 13.23 5.91 0.23
C LYS A 143 14.66 5.35 0.21
N GLU A 144 14.80 4.03 0.05
CA GLU A 144 16.12 3.44 -0.18
C GLU A 144 16.71 4.13 -1.41
N ALA A 145 17.88 4.74 -1.22
CA ALA A 145 18.61 5.33 -2.32
C ALA A 145 19.06 4.18 -3.23
N ASP A 146 18.48 4.10 -4.42
CA ASP A 146 18.93 3.24 -5.51
C ASP A 146 20.40 3.57 -5.79
N PHE A 147 21.32 2.82 -5.18
CA PHE A 147 22.69 2.75 -5.66
C PHE A 147 22.63 2.04 -7.01
N GLN A 148 22.67 2.81 -8.10
CA GLN A 148 22.79 2.27 -9.45
C GLN A 148 24.17 1.60 -9.60
N THR A 149 24.28 0.35 -9.15
CA THR A 149 25.40 -0.50 -9.50
C THR A 149 25.37 -0.73 -11.01
N PRO A 150 26.51 -0.63 -11.72
CA PRO A 150 26.57 -0.93 -13.14
C PRO A 150 26.00 -2.33 -13.42
N LEU A 151 25.01 -2.42 -14.33
CA LEU A 151 24.26 -3.64 -14.65
C LEU A 151 25.16 -4.78 -15.14
N PHE A 152 26.21 -4.43 -15.88
CA PHE A 152 27.24 -5.32 -16.40
C PHE A 152 28.63 -4.80 -15.95
N THR A 153 29.34 -5.59 -15.15
CA THR A 153 30.69 -5.25 -14.65
C THR A 153 31.79 -6.12 -15.26
N ASP A 154 31.45 -7.35 -15.64
CA ASP A 154 32.39 -8.38 -16.10
C ASP A 154 32.52 -8.43 -17.63
N TYR A 155 32.92 -7.33 -18.27
CA TYR A 155 33.12 -7.26 -19.74
C TYR A 155 34.25 -8.16 -20.28
N GLY A 156 35.01 -8.84 -19.42
CA GLY A 156 35.99 -9.84 -19.86
C GLY A 156 37.06 -10.19 -18.82
N VAL A 157 37.65 -11.38 -19.01
CA VAL A 157 38.76 -11.90 -18.17
C VAL A 157 40.12 -11.34 -18.58
N LYS A 158 40.23 -10.90 -19.84
CA LYS A 158 41.48 -10.42 -20.43
C LYS A 158 41.52 -8.89 -20.47
N ARG A 159 42.74 -8.34 -20.58
CA ARG A 159 42.96 -6.90 -20.70
C ARG A 159 42.18 -6.31 -21.88
N ASN A 160 41.62 -5.12 -21.70
CA ASN A 160 40.83 -4.40 -22.71
C ASN A 160 41.68 -3.78 -23.85
N PHE A 161 43.00 -3.73 -23.67
CA PHE A 161 43.93 -3.15 -24.63
C PHE A 161 44.86 -4.20 -25.23
N ILE A 162 45.14 -4.06 -26.52
CA ILE A 162 46.09 -4.87 -27.29
C ILE A 162 47.21 -3.98 -27.84
N GLY A 163 48.41 -4.54 -27.98
CA GLY A 163 49.51 -3.88 -28.67
C GLY A 163 49.49 -4.25 -30.15
N ASN A 164 49.16 -3.28 -31.02
CA ASN A 164 49.34 -3.45 -32.45
C ASN A 164 50.76 -3.01 -32.80
N THR A 165 51.55 -3.92 -33.34
CA THR A 165 52.93 -3.65 -33.76
C THR A 165 52.95 -3.35 -35.24
N ASP A 166 53.10 -2.07 -35.59
CA ASP A 166 53.29 -1.65 -36.96
C ASP A 166 54.77 -1.62 -37.32
N THR A 167 55.08 -2.07 -38.54
CA THR A 167 56.46 -2.10 -39.05
C THR A 167 56.69 -0.87 -39.91
N THR A 168 57.47 0.08 -39.41
CA THR A 168 57.88 1.28 -40.16
C THR A 168 59.31 1.11 -40.63
N TYR A 169 59.68 1.56 -41.84
CA TYR A 169 61.06 1.44 -42.33
C TYR A 169 61.82 2.76 -42.16
N LYS A 170 62.97 2.72 -41.48
CA LYS A 170 63.93 3.83 -41.47
C LYS A 170 65.01 3.56 -42.51
N VAL A 171 65.13 4.48 -43.47
CA VAL A 171 66.20 4.44 -44.46
C VAL A 171 67.44 5.06 -43.81
N VAL A 172 68.53 4.30 -43.76
CA VAL A 172 69.82 4.75 -43.24
C VAL A 172 70.86 4.56 -44.34
N GLU A 173 71.71 5.56 -44.56
CA GLU A 173 72.84 5.47 -45.48
C GLU A 173 74.06 5.00 -44.71
N ILE A 174 74.66 3.89 -45.15
CA ILE A 174 75.90 3.32 -44.59
C ILE A 174 76.81 3.00 -45.78
N ASP A 175 78.02 3.55 -45.79
CA ASP A 175 79.04 3.31 -46.83
C ASP A 175 78.54 3.50 -48.27
N SER A 176 77.86 4.63 -48.53
CA SER A 176 77.28 5.01 -49.83
C SER A 176 76.13 4.11 -50.35
N VAL A 177 75.55 3.27 -49.48
CA VAL A 177 74.40 2.40 -49.81
C VAL A 177 73.22 2.67 -48.87
N PHE A 178 72.02 2.80 -49.43
CA PHE A 178 70.78 2.96 -48.65
C PHE A 178 70.26 1.62 -48.15
N GLN A 179 70.17 1.46 -46.83
CA GLN A 179 69.58 0.29 -46.19
C GLN A 179 68.25 0.62 -45.52
N LYS A 180 67.22 -0.20 -45.77
CA LYS A 180 65.93 -0.13 -45.07
C LYS A 180 65.99 -0.98 -43.81
N ILE A 181 65.90 -0.34 -42.65
CA ILE A 181 65.86 -1.03 -41.36
C ILE A 181 64.41 -1.03 -40.85
N PRO A 182 63.81 -2.21 -40.58
CA PRO A 182 62.48 -2.26 -39.99
C PRO A 182 62.54 -1.79 -38.53
N ILE A 183 61.64 -0.88 -38.17
CA ILE A 183 61.39 -0.39 -36.81
C ILE A 183 59.99 -0.86 -36.43
N TYR A 184 59.91 -1.63 -35.35
CA TYR A 184 58.66 -2.10 -34.78
C TYR A 184 58.15 -1.08 -33.77
N ASN A 185 57.03 -0.42 -34.08
CA ASN A 185 56.37 0.50 -33.16
C ASN A 185 55.10 -0.18 -32.63
N THR A 186 55.01 -0.40 -31.32
CA THR A 186 53.80 -0.97 -30.70
C THR A 186 52.92 0.16 -30.18
N VAL A 187 51.69 0.24 -30.69
CA VAL A 187 50.67 1.18 -30.22
C VAL A 187 49.61 0.41 -29.44
N ILE A 188 49.20 0.96 -28.30
CA ILE A 188 48.15 0.39 -27.46
C ILE A 188 46.78 0.80 -28.03
N VAL A 189 45.99 -0.17 -28.49
CA VAL A 189 44.66 0.05 -29.07
C VAL A 189 43.62 -0.70 -28.23
N SER A 190 42.43 -0.13 -28.08
CA SER A 190 41.29 -0.81 -27.44
C SER A 190 40.75 -1.92 -28.32
N LYS A 191 40.39 -3.07 -27.73
CA LYS A 191 39.75 -4.16 -28.48
C LYS A 191 38.38 -3.77 -29.03
N ASP A 192 38.08 -4.28 -30.22
CA ASP A 192 36.76 -4.22 -30.85
C ASP A 192 35.71 -5.03 -30.06
N GLU A 193 34.44 -4.66 -30.19
CA GLU A 193 33.32 -5.35 -29.50
C GLU A 193 33.21 -6.82 -29.90
N GLU A 194 33.41 -7.14 -31.18
CA GLU A 194 33.38 -8.51 -31.69
C GLU A 194 34.48 -9.37 -31.07
N MET A 195 35.71 -8.86 -30.96
CA MET A 195 36.81 -9.57 -30.31
C MET A 195 36.50 -9.84 -28.83
N LYS A 196 35.91 -8.86 -28.12
CA LYS A 196 35.50 -9.05 -26.72
C LYS A 196 34.37 -10.08 -26.59
N ALA A 197 33.40 -10.05 -27.49
CA ALA A 197 32.32 -11.03 -27.55
C ALA A 197 32.87 -12.44 -27.82
N GLU A 198 33.80 -12.60 -28.76
CA GLU A 198 34.44 -13.88 -29.03
C GLU A 198 35.19 -14.41 -27.78
N GLU A 199 35.93 -13.55 -27.09
CA GLU A 199 36.62 -13.91 -25.84
C GLU A 199 35.63 -14.36 -24.74
N ALA A 200 34.52 -13.64 -24.58
CA ALA A 200 33.46 -13.98 -23.63
C ALA A 200 32.80 -15.33 -23.96
N ALA A 201 32.48 -15.58 -25.24
CA ALA A 201 31.90 -16.85 -25.68
C ALA A 201 32.86 -18.03 -25.47
N ASN A 202 34.13 -17.83 -25.80
CA ASN A 202 35.18 -18.82 -25.52
C ASN A 202 35.31 -19.12 -24.03
N TYR A 203 35.13 -18.11 -23.18
CA TYR A 203 35.14 -18.30 -21.73
C TYR A 203 33.94 -19.12 -21.23
N ILE A 204 32.74 -18.88 -21.76
CA ILE A 204 31.55 -19.72 -21.48
C ILE A 204 31.83 -21.19 -21.83
N ILE A 205 32.39 -21.45 -23.02
CA ILE A 205 32.75 -22.81 -23.44
C ILE A 205 33.79 -23.41 -22.47
N LYS A 206 34.76 -22.62 -22.01
CA LYS A 206 35.78 -23.06 -21.04
C LYS A 206 35.15 -23.40 -19.69
N ILE A 207 34.19 -22.61 -19.20
CA ILE A 207 33.45 -22.88 -17.98
C ILE A 207 32.67 -24.20 -18.11
N ARG A 208 31.92 -24.40 -19.19
CA ARG A 208 31.17 -25.64 -19.45
C ARG A 208 32.06 -26.88 -19.46
N LYS A 209 33.22 -26.79 -20.14
CA LYS A 209 34.23 -27.88 -20.15
C LYS A 209 34.76 -28.19 -18.75
N ARG A 210 35.03 -27.17 -17.92
CA ARG A 210 35.46 -27.36 -16.52
C ARG A 210 34.38 -28.01 -15.69
N MET A 211 33.14 -27.53 -15.77
CA MET A 211 32.00 -28.11 -15.06
C MET A 211 31.80 -29.59 -15.44
N PHE A 212 31.91 -29.93 -16.73
CA PHE A 212 31.86 -31.32 -17.20
C PHE A 212 32.98 -32.20 -16.61
N LYS A 213 34.23 -31.73 -16.61
CA LYS A 213 35.36 -32.47 -15.99
C LYS A 213 35.12 -32.77 -14.51
N ILE A 214 34.59 -31.78 -13.78
CA ILE A 214 34.30 -31.90 -12.34
C ILE A 214 33.18 -32.93 -12.11
N LEU A 215 32.08 -32.83 -12.86
CA LEU A 215 30.95 -33.75 -12.78
C LEU A 215 31.33 -35.19 -13.13
N THR A 216 32.28 -35.38 -14.06
CA THR A 216 32.77 -36.70 -14.47
C THR A 216 33.88 -37.26 -13.58
N GLY A 217 34.30 -36.53 -12.54
CA GLY A 217 35.37 -36.96 -11.64
C GLY A 217 36.78 -36.93 -12.27
N GLN A 218 36.96 -36.23 -13.39
CA GLN A 218 38.27 -36.04 -14.03
C GLN A 218 39.03 -34.89 -13.38
N PHE A 219 39.51 -35.12 -12.17
CA PHE A 219 40.32 -34.16 -11.44
C PHE A 219 41.78 -34.17 -11.93
N GLU A 220 42.39 -33.00 -11.99
CA GLU A 220 43.82 -32.86 -12.31
C GLU A 220 44.72 -33.27 -11.13
N THR A 221 44.14 -33.42 -9.93
CA THR A 221 44.80 -33.82 -8.69
C THR A 221 44.28 -35.16 -8.19
N ASP A 222 45.18 -35.96 -7.60
CA ASP A 222 44.86 -37.30 -7.06
C ASP A 222 43.85 -37.25 -5.90
N THR A 223 43.74 -36.12 -5.22
CA THR A 223 42.72 -35.86 -4.21
C THR A 223 41.59 -35.01 -4.78
N PRO A 224 40.34 -35.49 -4.75
CA PRO A 224 39.19 -34.68 -5.13
C PRO A 224 39.00 -33.51 -4.15
N PRO A 225 38.53 -32.34 -4.63
CA PRO A 225 38.18 -31.22 -3.76
C PRO A 225 37.09 -31.60 -2.75
N SER A 226 37.13 -31.02 -1.54
CA SER A 226 36.11 -31.29 -0.51
C SER A 226 34.73 -30.76 -0.89
N ASP A 227 34.67 -29.58 -1.52
CA ASP A 227 33.43 -28.85 -1.80
C ASP A 227 33.16 -28.74 -3.30
N ILE A 228 32.97 -29.89 -3.95
CA ILE A 228 32.63 -29.99 -5.38
C ILE A 228 31.37 -29.18 -5.70
N ASP A 229 30.36 -29.25 -4.84
CA ASP A 229 29.07 -28.57 -5.05
C ASP A 229 29.21 -27.04 -5.08
N LEU A 230 30.01 -26.49 -4.17
CA LEU A 230 30.32 -25.05 -4.13
C LEU A 230 31.08 -24.62 -5.38
N MET A 231 32.05 -25.43 -5.83
CA MET A 231 32.78 -25.14 -7.05
C MET A 231 31.86 -25.15 -8.29
N ILE A 232 30.90 -26.08 -8.35
CA ILE A 232 29.90 -26.13 -9.42
C ILE A 232 28.96 -24.92 -9.34
N SER A 233 28.52 -24.50 -8.15
CA SER A 233 27.64 -23.33 -8.02
C SER A 233 28.32 -22.05 -8.47
N GLU A 234 29.59 -21.84 -8.11
CA GLU A 234 30.39 -20.69 -8.56
C GLU A 234 30.55 -20.69 -10.08
N LEU A 235 30.89 -21.85 -10.69
CA LEU A 235 31.01 -21.95 -12.14
C LEU A 235 29.68 -21.66 -12.86
N LYS A 236 28.55 -22.10 -12.30
CA LYS A 236 27.22 -21.79 -12.84
C LYS A 236 26.91 -20.29 -12.75
N GLU A 237 27.27 -19.65 -11.64
CA GLU A 237 27.06 -18.21 -11.49
C GLU A 237 27.93 -17.41 -12.46
N MET A 238 29.19 -17.82 -12.65
CA MET A 238 30.07 -17.25 -13.66
C MET A 238 29.50 -17.47 -15.07
N GLU A 239 29.04 -18.68 -15.40
CA GLU A 239 28.41 -18.95 -16.71
C GLU A 239 27.22 -18.02 -16.93
N LYS A 240 26.35 -17.86 -15.92
CA LYS A 240 25.20 -16.96 -15.98
C LYS A 240 25.63 -15.51 -16.26
N ARG A 241 26.62 -14.99 -15.53
CA ARG A 241 27.14 -13.62 -15.74
C ARG A 241 27.66 -13.40 -17.15
N TYR A 242 28.42 -14.34 -17.71
CA TYR A 242 28.92 -14.22 -19.08
C TYR A 242 27.80 -14.40 -20.12
N LEU A 243 26.81 -15.25 -19.86
CA LEU A 243 25.64 -15.39 -20.72
C LEU A 243 24.81 -14.10 -20.74
N GLU A 244 24.61 -13.44 -19.60
CA GLU A 244 23.89 -12.15 -19.49
C GLU A 244 24.50 -11.07 -20.42
N LEU A 245 25.81 -11.14 -20.71
CA LEU A 245 26.43 -10.24 -21.70
C LEU A 245 25.88 -10.41 -23.12
N PHE A 246 25.40 -11.60 -23.46
CA PHE A 246 24.77 -11.91 -24.74
C PHE A 246 23.26 -11.79 -24.65
N ILE A 247 22.61 -12.50 -23.72
CA ILE A 247 21.15 -12.61 -23.68
C ILE A 247 20.47 -11.40 -23.02
N GLY A 248 21.22 -10.59 -22.27
CA GLY A 248 20.68 -9.54 -21.42
C GLY A 248 20.43 -9.98 -19.99
N LYS A 249 20.09 -9.01 -19.16
CA LYS A 249 19.87 -9.18 -17.72
C LYS A 249 18.47 -8.72 -17.35
N ILE A 250 17.76 -9.58 -16.62
CA ILE A 250 16.46 -9.25 -16.04
C ILE A 250 16.72 -8.70 -14.64
N THR A 251 16.25 -7.49 -14.40
CA THR A 251 16.25 -6.86 -13.08
C THR A 251 14.82 -6.79 -12.57
N LYS A 252 14.60 -7.22 -11.32
CA LYS A 252 13.30 -7.10 -10.66
C LYS A 252 13.42 -6.00 -9.62
N GLN A 253 12.62 -4.95 -9.78
CA GLN A 253 12.42 -3.92 -8.77
C GLN A 253 11.04 -4.10 -8.17
N THR A 254 10.94 -4.05 -6.86
CA THR A 254 9.66 -4.17 -6.15
C THR A 254 9.42 -2.89 -5.36
N VAL A 255 8.28 -2.27 -5.59
CA VAL A 255 7.88 -1.00 -4.98
C VAL A 255 6.53 -1.17 -4.30
N GLU A 256 6.42 -0.68 -3.08
CA GLU A 256 5.17 -0.67 -2.32
C GLU A 256 4.50 0.71 -2.44
N TYR A 257 3.23 0.70 -2.85
CA TYR A 257 2.39 1.88 -2.96
C TYR A 257 1.30 1.83 -1.91
N VAL A 258 1.00 2.97 -1.27
CA VAL A 258 -0.05 3.08 -0.26
C VAL A 258 -1.07 4.12 -0.68
N PHE A 259 -2.34 3.70 -0.77
CA PHE A 259 -3.47 4.54 -1.13
C PHE A 259 -4.48 4.58 0.01
N TYR A 260 -5.17 5.70 0.16
CA TYR A 260 -6.20 5.88 1.18
C TYR A 260 -7.55 6.17 0.53
N TYR A 261 -8.57 5.39 0.90
CA TYR A 261 -9.94 5.58 0.42
C TYR A 261 -10.93 5.58 1.58
N THR A 262 -11.81 6.59 1.65
CA THR A 262 -12.88 6.64 2.66
C THR A 262 -14.23 6.45 2.00
N PRO A 263 -14.88 5.28 2.17
CA PRO A 263 -16.20 5.02 1.59
C PRO A 263 -17.26 5.99 2.11
N GLN A 264 -18.22 6.37 1.26
CA GLN A 264 -19.34 7.22 1.64
C GLN A 264 -20.57 6.44 2.13
N SER A 265 -21.51 7.13 2.77
CA SER A 265 -22.64 6.53 3.50
C SER A 265 -23.71 5.87 2.62
N ASP A 266 -23.96 6.40 1.41
CA ASP A 266 -25.09 5.98 0.54
C ASP A 266 -24.71 4.88 -0.47
N LEU A 267 -23.65 4.15 -0.17
CA LEU A 267 -23.02 3.23 -1.11
C LEU A 267 -23.84 1.95 -1.26
N VAL A 268 -24.22 1.64 -2.50
CA VAL A 268 -24.82 0.35 -2.91
C VAL A 268 -23.75 -0.49 -3.55
N GLU A 269 -23.20 0.05 -4.63
CA GLU A 269 -22.05 -0.43 -5.34
C GLU A 269 -21.31 0.81 -5.83
N GLU A 270 -20.01 0.88 -5.58
CA GLU A 270 -19.16 1.95 -6.05
C GLU A 270 -17.89 1.35 -6.62
N ARG A 271 -17.47 1.85 -7.78
CA ARG A 271 -16.24 1.43 -8.45
C ARG A 271 -15.35 2.66 -8.60
N VAL A 272 -14.23 2.68 -7.89
CA VAL A 272 -13.34 3.85 -7.78
C VAL A 272 -11.95 3.50 -8.32
N PRO A 273 -11.39 4.29 -9.25
CA PRO A 273 -10.01 4.13 -9.65
C PRO A 273 -9.08 4.63 -8.54
N ILE A 274 -8.23 3.75 -8.00
CA ILE A 274 -7.29 4.09 -6.91
C ILE A 274 -5.92 4.54 -7.42
N CYS A 275 -5.49 3.99 -8.56
CA CYS A 275 -4.30 4.39 -9.29
C CYS A 275 -4.43 4.00 -10.76
N TYR A 276 -3.45 4.38 -11.57
CA TYR A 276 -3.39 4.05 -12.98
C TYR A 276 -2.00 3.48 -13.31
N ILE A 277 -1.96 2.49 -14.18
CA ILE A 277 -0.73 1.90 -14.72
C ILE A 277 -0.55 2.44 -16.14
N THR A 278 0.58 3.08 -16.41
CA THR A 278 0.91 3.62 -17.74
C THR A 278 1.43 2.53 -18.67
N SER A 279 1.39 2.78 -19.98
CA SER A 279 2.03 1.90 -20.98
C SER A 279 3.56 1.79 -20.82
N ASP A 280 4.18 2.68 -20.06
CA ASP A 280 5.62 2.65 -19.72
C ASP A 280 5.91 1.88 -18.41
N ASP A 281 4.93 1.10 -17.93
CA ASP A 281 5.01 0.30 -16.71
C ASP A 281 5.32 1.15 -15.47
N GLU A 282 4.61 2.27 -15.31
CA GLU A 282 4.68 3.12 -14.13
C GLU A 282 3.32 3.27 -13.45
N VAL A 283 3.33 3.28 -12.11
CA VAL A 283 2.11 3.49 -11.31
C VAL A 283 1.98 4.97 -11.01
N VAL A 284 0.89 5.58 -11.47
CA VAL A 284 0.58 7.00 -11.29
C VAL A 284 -0.76 7.20 -10.57
N SER A 285 -0.85 8.25 -9.76
CA SER A 285 -2.09 8.55 -9.00
C SER A 285 -3.16 9.27 -9.83
N LYS A 286 -2.80 9.82 -11.00
CA LYS A 286 -3.71 10.60 -11.86
C LYS A 286 -3.81 9.95 -13.23
N LYS A 287 -4.97 10.08 -13.86
CA LYS A 287 -5.22 9.56 -15.21
C LYS A 287 -4.36 10.28 -16.24
N THR A 288 -3.71 9.49 -17.10
CA THR A 288 -2.97 9.92 -18.30
C THR A 288 -3.65 9.34 -19.55
N GLU A 289 -3.34 9.87 -20.75
CA GLU A 289 -3.94 9.40 -22.03
C GLU A 289 -3.66 7.92 -22.32
N SER A 290 -2.49 7.42 -21.92
CA SER A 290 -2.05 6.02 -22.08
C SER A 290 -1.93 5.31 -20.74
N SER A 291 -2.99 5.35 -19.93
CA SER A 291 -3.00 4.69 -18.63
C SER A 291 -4.30 3.94 -18.34
N GLU A 292 -4.16 2.78 -17.71
CA GLU A 292 -5.25 1.90 -17.35
C GLU A 292 -5.50 1.94 -15.83
N PRO A 293 -6.76 2.11 -15.39
CA PRO A 293 -7.09 2.22 -13.97
C PRO A 293 -7.07 0.88 -13.24
N VAL A 294 -6.48 0.86 -12.05
CA VAL A 294 -6.72 -0.16 -11.03
C VAL A 294 -7.97 0.24 -10.24
N TYR A 295 -8.97 -0.62 -10.20
CA TYR A 295 -10.25 -0.34 -9.56
C TYR A 295 -10.33 -0.96 -8.17
N LEU A 296 -10.83 -0.17 -7.22
CA LEU A 296 -11.41 -0.65 -5.97
C LEU A 296 -12.94 -0.66 -6.14
N THR A 297 -13.54 -1.83 -6.06
CA THR A 297 -14.99 -1.99 -6.07
C THR A 297 -15.46 -2.28 -4.65
N LEU A 298 -16.47 -1.52 -4.21
CA LEU A 298 -17.14 -1.69 -2.93
C LEU A 298 -18.59 -2.07 -3.19
N LYS A 299 -19.06 -3.14 -2.55
CA LYS A 299 -20.44 -3.62 -2.63
C LYS A 299 -21.02 -3.75 -1.24
N ASN A 300 -21.97 -2.91 -0.90
CA ASN A 300 -22.61 -2.92 0.40
C ASN A 300 -23.71 -3.98 0.46
N SER A 301 -23.84 -4.66 1.59
CA SER A 301 -24.97 -5.56 1.81
C SER A 301 -26.30 -4.78 1.87
N ASN A 302 -27.35 -5.33 1.26
CA ASN A 302 -28.69 -4.71 1.28
C ASN A 302 -29.30 -4.60 2.69
N ALA A 303 -28.75 -5.31 3.67
CA ALA A 303 -29.24 -5.33 5.05
C ALA A 303 -29.29 -3.92 5.68
N ALA A 304 -28.31 -3.05 5.39
CA ALA A 304 -28.31 -1.67 5.91
C ALA A 304 -29.52 -0.86 5.43
N LYS A 305 -29.94 -1.05 4.17
CA LYS A 305 -31.11 -0.37 3.60
C LYS A 305 -32.42 -0.89 4.20
N GLU A 306 -32.50 -2.18 4.51
CA GLU A 306 -33.68 -2.74 5.15
C GLU A 306 -33.88 -2.16 6.55
N VAL A 307 -32.77 -2.03 7.31
CA VAL A 307 -32.76 -1.41 8.63
C VAL A 307 -33.14 0.06 8.55
N SER A 308 -32.58 0.82 7.60
CA SER A 308 -32.94 2.24 7.42
C SER A 308 -34.41 2.42 7.06
N ASN A 309 -34.94 1.59 6.17
CA ASN A 309 -36.36 1.58 5.79
C ASN A 309 -37.28 1.17 6.95
N PHE A 310 -36.85 0.26 7.83
CA PHE A 310 -37.60 -0.10 9.02
C PHE A 310 -37.72 1.07 9.99
N TYR A 311 -36.60 1.70 10.35
CA TYR A 311 -36.59 2.82 11.29
C TYR A 311 -37.22 4.09 10.72
N GLY A 312 -37.05 4.35 9.41
CA GLY A 312 -37.72 5.46 8.72
C GLY A 312 -39.25 5.37 8.83
N ARG A 313 -39.82 4.18 8.58
CA ARG A 313 -41.27 3.94 8.76
C ARG A 313 -41.72 4.17 10.20
N GLN A 314 -40.93 3.74 11.19
CA GLN A 314 -41.26 3.96 12.60
C GLN A 314 -41.25 5.44 12.99
N TYR A 315 -40.33 6.22 12.43
CA TYR A 315 -40.25 7.66 12.65
C TYR A 315 -41.48 8.39 12.08
N ASP A 316 -41.89 8.03 10.86
CA ASP A 316 -43.07 8.62 10.21
C ASP A 316 -44.38 8.34 10.97
N LEU A 317 -44.47 7.18 11.63
CA LEU A 317 -45.60 6.80 12.46
C LEU A 317 -45.63 7.57 13.80
N LYS A 318 -44.48 7.97 14.33
CA LYS A 318 -44.32 8.65 15.64
C LYS A 318 -44.04 10.15 15.50
N LYS A 319 -44.82 10.87 14.68
CA LYS A 319 -44.72 12.34 14.43
C LYS A 319 -44.61 13.28 15.64
N LYS A 320 -44.77 12.81 16.89
CA LYS A 320 -44.81 13.63 18.12
C LYS A 320 -43.48 13.73 18.91
N GLU A 321 -42.50 12.87 18.70
CA GLU A 321 -41.24 12.89 19.48
C GLU A 321 -40.04 13.33 18.63
N LYS A 322 -39.87 14.65 18.45
CA LYS A 322 -38.76 15.24 17.67
C LYS A 322 -37.45 15.42 18.46
N LYS A 323 -37.40 15.00 19.73
CA LYS A 323 -36.20 15.18 20.55
C LYS A 323 -35.27 14.00 20.39
N MET A 324 -34.20 14.22 19.64
CA MET A 324 -33.16 13.24 19.37
C MET A 324 -32.17 13.22 20.55
N GLY A 325 -31.84 12.02 21.03
CA GLY A 325 -30.77 11.76 21.98
C GLY A 325 -29.46 11.46 21.25
N LEU A 326 -28.54 10.74 21.89
CA LEU A 326 -27.25 10.41 21.29
C LEU A 326 -27.41 9.55 20.02
N TYR A 327 -26.77 9.99 18.94
CA TYR A 327 -26.61 9.25 17.69
C TYR A 327 -25.63 8.10 17.82
N TYR A 328 -25.90 7.03 17.07
CA TYR A 328 -25.05 5.83 16.96
C TYR A 328 -25.14 5.26 15.54
N ARG A 329 -24.20 4.39 15.19
CA ARG A 329 -24.18 3.68 13.91
C ARG A 329 -24.48 2.20 14.10
N ILE A 330 -25.28 1.65 13.20
CA ILE A 330 -25.36 0.20 13.01
C ILE A 330 -24.48 -0.09 11.79
N PRO A 331 -23.29 -0.66 11.96
CA PRO A 331 -22.36 -0.86 10.86
C PRO A 331 -22.89 -1.87 9.83
N SER A 332 -22.41 -1.77 8.59
CA SER A 332 -22.72 -2.71 7.52
C SER A 332 -21.48 -3.46 7.06
N GLU A 333 -21.66 -4.70 6.60
CA GLU A 333 -20.62 -5.45 5.89
C GLU A 333 -20.59 -5.03 4.42
N VAL A 334 -19.38 -4.73 3.95
CA VAL A 334 -19.08 -4.31 2.58
C VAL A 334 -18.06 -5.28 1.99
N MET A 335 -18.38 -5.81 0.82
CA MET A 335 -17.45 -6.59 0.01
C MET A 335 -16.52 -5.65 -0.75
N LEU A 336 -15.22 -5.87 -0.62
CA LEU A 336 -14.17 -5.15 -1.30
C LEU A 336 -13.52 -6.05 -2.33
N SER A 337 -13.38 -5.59 -3.56
CA SER A 337 -12.52 -6.20 -4.57
C SER A 337 -11.56 -5.19 -5.17
N VAL A 338 -10.32 -5.62 -5.41
CA VAL A 338 -9.34 -4.84 -6.18
C VAL A 338 -9.08 -5.56 -7.49
N GLU A 339 -9.35 -4.87 -8.60
CA GLU A 339 -9.40 -5.43 -9.94
C GLU A 339 -8.50 -4.64 -10.90
N PHE A 340 -7.72 -5.35 -11.71
CA PHE A 340 -6.91 -4.79 -12.80
C PHE A 340 -6.75 -5.82 -13.92
N ASP A 341 -6.92 -5.40 -15.17
CA ASP A 341 -6.82 -6.25 -16.37
C ASP A 341 -7.62 -7.57 -16.26
N ASP A 342 -8.89 -7.48 -15.87
CA ASP A 342 -9.81 -8.59 -15.60
C ASP A 342 -9.39 -9.58 -14.49
N PHE A 343 -8.25 -9.37 -13.83
CA PHE A 343 -7.82 -10.12 -12.65
C PHE A 343 -8.27 -9.46 -11.35
N THR A 344 -8.71 -10.27 -10.40
CA THR A 344 -9.02 -9.84 -9.03
C THR A 344 -7.85 -10.17 -8.12
N TYR A 345 -7.16 -9.14 -7.62
CA TYR A 345 -5.98 -9.28 -6.76
C TYR A 345 -6.33 -9.37 -5.27
N TYR A 346 -7.48 -8.80 -4.90
CA TYR A 346 -8.00 -8.87 -3.55
C TYR A 346 -9.50 -9.05 -3.59
N ASN A 347 -10.03 -9.92 -2.72
CA ASN A 347 -11.45 -10.05 -2.47
C ASN A 347 -11.67 -10.37 -0.98
N GLY A 348 -12.39 -9.51 -0.27
CA GLY A 348 -12.63 -9.68 1.16
C GLY A 348 -13.82 -8.88 1.66
N MET A 349 -14.38 -9.32 2.78
CA MET A 349 -15.46 -8.59 3.46
C MET A 349 -14.89 -7.73 4.58
N THR A 350 -15.45 -6.53 4.75
CA THR A 350 -15.18 -5.71 5.91
C THR A 350 -16.39 -4.92 6.37
N THR A 351 -16.48 -4.80 7.68
CA THR A 351 -17.38 -3.87 8.37
C THR A 351 -16.96 -2.43 8.10
N VAL A 352 -17.89 -1.62 7.56
CA VAL A 352 -17.75 -0.18 7.36
C VAL A 352 -18.91 0.54 8.06
N PRO A 353 -18.65 1.32 9.13
CA PRO A 353 -19.72 1.89 9.95
C PRO A 353 -20.53 2.97 9.21
N GLN A 354 -19.88 3.77 8.36
CA GLN A 354 -20.57 4.84 7.65
C GLN A 354 -21.51 4.33 6.55
N CYS A 355 -21.28 3.15 5.95
CA CYS A 355 -22.18 2.55 4.96
C CYS A 355 -23.41 1.88 5.61
N GLY A 356 -23.51 1.95 6.94
CA GLY A 356 -24.60 1.38 7.72
C GLY A 356 -25.74 2.36 7.98
N TYR A 357 -26.53 2.07 9.01
CA TYR A 357 -27.63 2.93 9.42
C TYR A 357 -27.19 3.92 10.51
N LEU A 358 -27.47 5.21 10.30
CA LEU A 358 -27.33 6.24 11.32
C LEU A 358 -28.62 6.34 12.15
N GLY A 359 -28.57 5.85 13.38
CA GLY A 359 -29.68 5.89 14.33
C GLY A 359 -29.47 6.92 15.44
N HIS A 360 -30.50 7.17 16.23
CA HIS A 360 -30.40 7.95 17.45
C HIS A 360 -31.19 7.29 18.59
N LEU A 361 -30.69 7.45 19.81
CA LEU A 361 -31.42 7.06 21.00
C LEU A 361 -32.56 8.06 21.27
N PRO A 362 -33.71 7.61 21.78
CA PRO A 362 -34.75 8.53 22.24
C PRO A 362 -34.23 9.40 23.39
N ALA A 363 -34.47 10.72 23.33
CA ALA A 363 -34.09 11.64 24.40
C ALA A 363 -34.71 11.29 25.77
N GLU A 364 -35.80 10.51 25.76
CA GLU A 364 -36.52 10.10 26.96
C GLU A 364 -35.71 9.18 27.88
N ILE A 365 -34.85 8.33 27.31
CA ILE A 365 -34.07 7.34 28.06
C ILE A 365 -33.08 8.06 28.99
N PHE A 366 -32.56 9.22 28.56
CA PHE A 366 -31.62 10.05 29.31
C PHE A 366 -32.25 10.78 30.51
N LYS A 367 -33.57 10.66 30.72
CA LYS A 367 -34.22 11.14 31.96
C LYS A 367 -33.75 10.36 33.19
N ASN A 368 -33.32 9.10 33.02
CA ASN A 368 -32.81 8.28 34.11
C ASN A 368 -31.36 8.63 34.45
N LYS A 369 -31.10 9.05 35.71
CA LYS A 369 -29.76 9.43 36.18
C LYS A 369 -28.77 8.27 36.21
N ASN A 370 -29.24 7.03 36.33
CA ASN A 370 -28.38 5.85 36.41
C ASN A 370 -28.11 5.21 35.04
N LEU A 371 -28.56 5.85 33.96
CA LEU A 371 -28.30 5.37 32.61
C LEU A 371 -26.81 5.49 32.29
N LYS A 372 -26.25 4.38 31.81
CA LYS A 372 -24.94 4.32 31.19
C LYS A 372 -25.07 3.76 29.79
N VAL A 373 -24.43 4.42 28.83
CA VAL A 373 -24.39 3.95 27.44
C VAL A 373 -22.93 3.81 27.05
N GLU A 374 -22.55 2.64 26.56
CA GLU A 374 -21.21 2.36 26.05
C GLU A 374 -21.27 2.23 24.53
N PHE A 375 -20.38 2.95 23.85
CA PHE A 375 -20.23 2.93 22.40
C PHE A 375 -18.96 2.16 22.03
N ASP A 376 -19.02 1.46 20.91
CA ASP A 376 -17.83 0.88 20.29
C ASP A 376 -17.02 2.01 19.64
N GLU A 377 -15.77 2.18 20.06
CA GLU A 377 -14.87 3.22 19.54
C GLU A 377 -14.60 3.08 18.03
N LYS A 378 -14.66 1.84 17.51
CA LYS A 378 -14.31 1.52 16.14
C LYS A 378 -15.46 1.76 15.18
N TYR A 379 -16.67 1.41 15.61
CA TYR A 379 -17.85 1.37 14.75
C TYR A 379 -18.92 2.41 15.10
N GLY A 380 -18.84 3.02 16.30
CA GLY A 380 -19.84 3.96 16.79
C GLY A 380 -21.17 3.28 17.12
N SER A 381 -21.19 1.95 17.21
CA SER A 381 -22.35 1.15 17.60
C SER A 381 -22.53 1.14 19.09
N ILE A 382 -23.76 0.87 19.54
CA ILE A 382 -24.05 0.73 20.97
C ILE A 382 -23.57 -0.66 21.40
N LYS A 383 -22.58 -0.70 22.28
CA LYS A 383 -22.06 -1.93 22.89
C LYS A 383 -22.95 -2.41 24.03
N GLY A 384 -23.52 -1.48 24.79
CA GLY A 384 -24.43 -1.79 25.88
C GLY A 384 -25.18 -0.58 26.42
N VAL A 385 -26.42 -0.80 26.85
CA VAL A 385 -27.22 0.18 27.59
C VAL A 385 -27.50 -0.42 28.97
N PHE A 386 -26.93 0.21 30.00
CA PHE A 386 -27.07 -0.24 31.38
C PHE A 386 -27.94 0.74 32.15
N THR A 387 -28.92 0.20 32.87
CA THR A 387 -29.68 0.94 33.88
C THR A 387 -29.37 0.27 35.21
N LYS A 388 -28.69 0.98 36.11
CA LYS A 388 -28.32 0.45 37.42
C LYS A 388 -29.36 0.78 38.47
#